data_AF-A0A960ALW0-F1
#
_entry.id   AF-A0A960ALW0-F1
#
_cell.length_a   1.000
_cell.length_b   1.000
_cell.length_c   1.000
_cell.angle_alpha   90.00
_cell.angle_beta   90.00
_cell.angle_gamma   90.00
#
_symmetry.space_group_name_H-M   'P 1'
#
loop_
_entity.id
_entity.type
_entity.pdbx_description
1 polymer ?
#
loop_
_entity_poly.entity_id
_entity_poly.type
_entity_poly.pdbx_seq_one_letter_code
_entity_poly.pdbx_strand_id
1 'polypeptide(L)'
;MPHFPDGFAWGTATSSYQIEGSPDADGKGMSIWDTFAHTPGKIANGETGDVACDHYRRWPEDLDLLPQVGCNAYRFSLSWPRILPEGTGRVEPRGLDF
;
A
#
# COMPACT_ATOMS: atom_id res chain seq x y z
N MET A 1 15.72 -27.80 17.40
CA MET A 1 15.64 -26.76 16.34
C MET A 1 16.40 -25.53 16.83
N PRO A 2 17.04 -24.76 15.93
CA PRO A 2 17.62 -23.48 16.34
C PRO A 2 16.52 -22.55 16.89
N HIS A 3 16.83 -21.83 17.97
CA HIS A 3 15.96 -20.81 18.56
C HIS A 3 16.42 -19.44 18.07
N PHE A 4 15.48 -18.59 17.70
CA PHE A 4 15.75 -17.18 17.38
C PHE A 4 15.87 -16.36 18.66
N PRO A 5 16.56 -15.21 18.65
CA PRO A 5 16.61 -14.31 19.79
C PRO A 5 15.22 -13.87 20.23
N ASP A 6 15.07 -13.53 21.51
CA ASP A 6 13.83 -12.93 22.02
C ASP A 6 13.52 -11.64 21.26
N GLY A 7 12.24 -11.46 20.90
CA GLY A 7 11.80 -10.31 20.12
C GLY A 7 12.15 -10.36 18.63
N PHE A 8 12.59 -11.51 18.10
CA PHE A 8 12.79 -11.64 16.66
C PHE A 8 11.51 -11.30 15.87
N ALA A 9 11.67 -10.49 14.83
CA ALA A 9 10.57 -10.03 13.99
C ALA A 9 10.21 -11.09 12.94
N TRP A 10 8.97 -11.59 13.03
CA TRP A 10 8.33 -12.43 12.04
C TRP A 10 7.19 -11.64 11.42
N GLY A 11 7.32 -11.30 10.15
CA GLY A 11 6.38 -10.37 9.53
C GLY A 11 6.14 -10.60 8.07
N THR A 12 5.18 -9.84 7.56
CA THR A 12 4.85 -9.75 6.14
C THR A 12 5.27 -8.39 5.59
N ALA A 13 5.37 -8.30 4.27
CA ALA A 13 5.77 -7.08 3.58
C ALA A 13 4.85 -6.78 2.41
N THR A 14 4.49 -5.51 2.24
CA THR A 14 3.63 -5.00 1.17
C THR A 14 4.21 -3.72 0.57
N SER A 15 3.58 -3.22 -0.50
CA SER A 15 3.82 -1.87 -1.03
C SER A 15 2.51 -1.21 -1.43
N SER A 16 2.47 0.12 -1.35
CA SER A 16 1.23 0.92 -1.44
C SER A 16 0.43 0.63 -2.70
N TYR A 17 1.02 0.86 -3.88
CA TYR A 17 0.33 0.67 -5.16
C TYR A 17 -0.14 -0.78 -5.40
N GLN A 18 0.52 -1.76 -4.78
CA GLN A 18 0.18 -3.17 -4.96
C GLN A 18 -1.03 -3.63 -4.13
N ILE A 19 -1.36 -2.95 -3.03
CA ILE A 19 -2.43 -3.40 -2.12
C ILE A 19 -3.52 -2.36 -1.86
N GLU A 20 -3.19 -1.06 -1.88
CA GLU A 20 -4.09 -0.01 -1.39
C GLU A 20 -5.36 0.12 -2.23
N GLY A 21 -5.22 0.24 -3.56
CA GLY A 21 -6.32 0.69 -4.40
C GLY A 21 -6.67 2.17 -4.16
N SER A 22 -7.87 2.57 -4.59
CA SER A 22 -8.43 3.90 -4.37
C SER A 22 -7.54 5.06 -4.89
N PRO A 23 -7.27 5.13 -6.21
CA PRO A 23 -6.28 6.03 -6.80
C PRO A 23 -6.64 7.51 -6.71
N ASP A 24 -7.94 7.83 -6.62
CA ASP A 24 -8.49 9.18 -6.57
C ASP A 24 -9.05 9.58 -5.19
N ALA A 25 -8.92 8.68 -4.20
CA ALA A 25 -9.43 8.95 -2.85
C ALA A 25 -8.58 10.02 -2.14
N ASP A 26 -9.28 10.85 -1.37
CA ASP A 26 -8.69 11.77 -0.39
C ASP A 26 -7.58 12.66 -0.91
N GLY A 27 -7.70 13.07 -2.17
CA GLY A 27 -6.77 14.03 -2.78
C GLY A 27 -5.45 13.42 -3.23
N LYS A 28 -5.33 12.08 -3.29
CA LYS A 28 -4.16 11.40 -3.85
C LYS A 28 -3.87 11.89 -5.27
N GLY A 29 -2.59 12.18 -5.54
CA GLY A 29 -2.09 12.48 -6.88
C GLY A 29 -1.80 11.23 -7.72
N MET A 30 -1.56 11.44 -9.01
CA MET A 30 -1.13 10.38 -9.92
C MET A 30 0.34 10.04 -9.73
N SER A 31 0.65 8.74 -9.64
CA SER A 31 2.00 8.19 -9.73
C SER A 31 2.35 7.82 -11.17
N ILE A 32 3.63 7.54 -11.41
CA ILE A 32 4.09 6.97 -12.69
C ILE A 32 3.45 5.59 -12.98
N TRP A 33 3.10 4.84 -11.94
CA TRP A 33 2.49 3.51 -12.08
C TRP A 33 1.03 3.60 -12.47
N ASP A 34 0.30 4.63 -12.02
CA ASP A 34 -1.06 4.90 -12.49
C ASP A 34 -1.03 5.09 -14.01
N THR A 35 -0.14 5.93 -14.54
CA THR A 35 0.01 6.13 -15.99
C THR A 35 0.48 4.87 -16.72
N PHE A 36 1.50 4.17 -16.19
CA PHE A 36 2.06 3.00 -16.83
C PHE A 36 1.05 1.86 -16.96
N ALA A 37 0.29 1.57 -15.89
CA ALA A 37 -0.68 0.49 -15.87
C ALA A 37 -1.87 0.73 -16.81
N HIS A 38 -2.32 1.99 -16.92
CA HIS A 38 -3.38 2.39 -17.85
C HIS A 38 -2.94 2.46 -19.32
N THR A 39 -1.66 2.28 -19.62
CA THR A 39 -1.16 2.29 -21.00
C THR A 39 -1.38 0.91 -21.64
N PRO A 40 -2.12 0.81 -22.77
CA PRO A 40 -2.40 -0.47 -23.42
C PRO A 40 -1.12 -1.28 -23.73
N GLY A 41 -1.12 -2.55 -23.36
CA GLY A 41 -0.02 -3.48 -23.61
C GLY A 41 1.18 -3.34 -22.66
N LYS A 42 1.14 -2.46 -21.65
CA LYS A 42 2.19 -2.35 -20.62
C LYS A 42 2.02 -3.33 -19.45
N ILE A 43 0.80 -3.77 -19.19
CA ILE A 43 0.48 -4.84 -18.25
C ILE A 43 -0.01 -6.04 -19.05
N ALA A 44 0.46 -7.24 -18.70
CA ALA A 44 0.21 -8.46 -19.47
C ALA A 44 -1.29 -8.71 -19.74
N ASN A 45 -2.14 -8.43 -18.74
CA ASN A 45 -3.59 -8.58 -18.85
C ASN A 45 -4.35 -7.24 -18.82
N GLY A 46 -3.64 -6.10 -18.89
CA GLY A 46 -4.26 -4.77 -18.80
C GLY A 46 -4.84 -4.42 -17.42
N GLU A 47 -4.42 -5.11 -16.36
CA GLU A 47 -4.87 -4.85 -14.98
C GLU A 47 -4.29 -3.54 -14.45
N THR A 48 -5.02 -2.89 -13.54
CA THR A 48 -4.61 -1.63 -12.87
C THR A 48 -4.52 -1.82 -11.36
N GLY A 49 -3.86 -0.88 -10.69
CA GLY A 49 -3.80 -0.81 -9.23
C GLY A 49 -5.02 -0.13 -8.61
N ASP A 50 -6.10 0.13 -9.37
CA ASP A 50 -7.19 1.01 -8.92
C ASP A 50 -8.00 0.42 -7.77
N VAL A 51 -8.13 -0.91 -7.75
CA VAL A 51 -8.75 -1.65 -6.66
C VAL A 51 -7.71 -2.43 -5.87
N ALA A 52 -6.79 -3.13 -6.55
CA ALA A 52 -5.81 -4.01 -5.92
C ALA A 52 -6.47 -5.01 -4.94
N CYS A 53 -6.03 -5.04 -3.68
CA CYS A 53 -6.69 -5.81 -2.61
C CYS A 53 -7.65 -4.96 -1.76
N ASP A 54 -7.88 -3.69 -2.15
CA ASP A 54 -8.72 -2.71 -1.45
C ASP A 54 -8.28 -2.46 0.00
N HIS A 55 -6.97 -2.55 0.27
CA HIS A 55 -6.39 -2.32 1.60
C HIS A 55 -6.70 -0.91 2.11
N TYR A 56 -6.87 0.08 1.22
CA TYR A 56 -7.26 1.44 1.62
C TYR A 56 -8.53 1.47 2.48
N ARG A 57 -9.47 0.55 2.22
CA ARG A 57 -10.74 0.44 2.94
C ARG A 57 -10.80 -0.72 3.93
N ARG A 58 -9.87 -1.66 3.82
CA ARG A 58 -9.86 -2.95 4.55
C ARG A 58 -8.64 -3.14 5.45
N TRP A 59 -7.83 -2.09 5.64
CA TRP A 59 -6.64 -2.18 6.48
C TRP A 59 -6.93 -2.66 7.91
N PRO A 60 -8.07 -2.33 8.57
CA PRO A 60 -8.35 -2.86 9.89
C PRO A 60 -8.44 -4.39 9.89
N GLU A 61 -9.16 -4.96 8.92
CA GLU A 61 -9.29 -6.41 8.75
C GLU A 61 -7.94 -7.05 8.39
N ASP A 62 -7.15 -6.41 7.54
CA ASP A 62 -5.82 -6.93 7.17
C ASP A 62 -4.87 -6.96 8.38
N LEU A 63 -4.92 -5.96 9.27
CA LEU A 63 -4.14 -5.95 10.50
C LEU A 63 -4.62 -7.00 11.51
N ASP A 64 -5.92 -7.28 11.56
CA ASP A 64 -6.49 -8.35 12.39
C ASP A 64 -6.04 -9.75 11.95
N LEU A 65 -5.67 -9.94 10.67
CA LEU A 65 -5.19 -11.21 10.13
C LEU A 65 -3.73 -11.50 10.51
N LEU A 66 -2.88 -10.49 10.64
CA LEU A 66 -1.44 -10.67 10.93
C LEU A 66 -1.15 -11.50 12.19
N PRO A 67 -1.77 -11.24 13.36
CA PRO A 67 -1.55 -12.07 14.54
C PRO A 67 -2.12 -13.48 14.39
N GLN A 68 -3.16 -13.69 13.57
CA GLN A 68 -3.76 -15.01 13.34
C GLN A 68 -2.79 -15.97 12.62
N VAL A 69 -1.87 -15.42 11.81
CA VAL A 69 -0.81 -16.17 11.12
C VAL A 69 0.53 -16.12 11.86
N GLY A 70 0.56 -15.63 13.11
CA GLY A 70 1.75 -15.58 13.95
C GLY A 70 2.75 -14.47 13.59
N CYS A 71 2.33 -13.46 12.83
CA CYS A 71 3.18 -12.30 12.53
C CYS A 71 3.14 -11.29 13.68
N ASN A 72 4.31 -10.75 14.03
CA ASN A 72 4.50 -9.68 15.01
C ASN A 72 5.13 -8.41 14.39
N ALA A 73 5.33 -8.39 13.08
CA ALA A 73 5.83 -7.24 12.34
C ALA A 73 5.10 -7.08 11.01
N TYR A 74 4.88 -5.83 10.58
CA TYR A 74 4.30 -5.49 9.29
C TYR A 74 5.13 -4.39 8.62
N ARG A 75 5.70 -4.71 7.46
CA ARG A 75 6.42 -3.75 6.65
C ARG A 75 5.54 -3.29 5.50
N PHE A 76 5.26 -1.99 5.45
CA PHE A 76 4.53 -1.36 4.35
C PHE A 76 5.32 -0.16 3.81
N SER A 77 4.87 0.39 2.69
CA SER A 77 5.43 1.63 2.14
C SER A 77 4.35 2.70 2.08
N LEU A 78 4.73 3.94 2.38
CA LEU A 78 3.82 5.08 2.23
C LEU A 78 3.69 5.48 0.75
N SER A 79 2.46 5.75 0.32
CA SER A 79 2.18 6.27 -1.01
C SER A 79 2.56 7.76 -1.09
N TRP A 80 3.70 8.07 -1.72
CA TRP A 80 4.15 9.46 -1.87
C TRP A 80 3.09 10.39 -2.49
N PRO A 81 2.34 9.99 -3.53
CA PRO A 81 1.26 10.81 -4.07
C PRO A 81 0.06 11.01 -3.13
N ARG A 82 -0.09 10.21 -2.07
CA ARG A 82 -1.08 10.50 -1.01
C ARG A 82 -0.61 11.59 -0.07
N ILE A 83 0.69 11.63 0.23
CA ILE A 83 1.28 12.61 1.15
C ILE A 83 1.50 13.95 0.44
N LEU A 84 2.08 13.91 -0.76
CA LEU A 84 2.38 15.06 -1.61
C LEU A 84 1.85 14.76 -3.02
N PRO A 85 0.59 15.14 -3.33
CA PRO A 85 -0.06 14.84 -4.60
C PRO A 85 0.70 15.33 -5.83
N GLU A 86 1.34 16.50 -5.72
CA GLU A 86 2.16 17.09 -6.78
C GLU A 86 3.65 16.69 -6.70
N GLY A 87 3.97 15.68 -5.89
CA GLY A 87 5.32 15.21 -5.61
C GLY A 87 6.16 16.12 -4.70
N THR A 88 5.80 17.41 -4.60
CA THR A 88 6.40 18.42 -3.71
C THR A 88 5.33 19.44 -3.27
N GLY A 89 5.66 20.29 -2.29
CA GLY A 89 4.80 21.42 -1.92
C GLY A 89 3.75 21.06 -0.87
N ARG A 90 2.47 21.24 -1.21
CA ARG A 90 1.37 21.14 -0.24
C ARG A 90 1.13 19.68 0.15
N VAL A 91 1.25 19.41 1.44
CA VAL A 91 0.86 18.13 2.05
C VAL A 91 -0.66 17.97 2.00
N GLU A 92 -1.15 16.78 1.67
CA GLU A 92 -2.55 16.40 1.77
C GLU A 92 -2.79 15.68 3.11
N PRO A 93 -3.41 16.35 4.11
CA PRO A 93 -3.51 15.80 5.46
C PRO A 93 -4.27 14.48 5.52
N ARG A 94 -5.28 14.28 4.68
CA ARG A 94 -6.07 13.05 4.68
C ARG A 94 -5.26 11.84 4.22
N GLY A 95 -4.22 12.05 3.41
CA GLY A 95 -3.26 11.02 3.05
C GLY A 95 -2.29 10.65 4.16
N LEU A 96 -2.20 11.46 5.23
CA LEU A 96 -1.48 11.15 6.48
C LEU A 96 -2.41 10.53 7.54
N ASP A 97 -3.71 10.81 7.48
CA ASP A 97 -4.72 10.26 8.39
C ASP A 97 -5.04 8.77 8.08
N PHE A 98 -4.80 8.36 6.83
CA PHE A 98 -4.81 6.96 6.39
C PHE A 98 -3.52 6.24 6.79
#